data_AF-A0A9W8DRY4-F1
#
_entry.id   AF-A0A9W8DRY4-F1
#
_cell.length_a   1.000
_cell.length_b   1.000
_cell.length_c   1.000
_cell.angle_alpha   90.00
_cell.angle_beta   90.00
_cell.angle_gamma   90.00
#
_symmetry.space_group_name_H-M   'P 1'
#
loop_
_entity.id
_entity.type
_entity.pdbx_description
1 polymer ?
#
loop_
_entity_poly.entity_id
_entity_poly.type
_entity_poly.pdbx_seq_one_letter_code
_entity_poly.pdbx_strand_id
1 'polypeptide(L)'
;MALYTAFKIFDPRVESGKSYLHKPLLNLKFWEYLVSYFPCTIDFEETLDSGSQYVFGYHPHGILSYGAQLIGGCGKLKMREKCNDIDIRPVALPIALRVPIFGDYLLALGTISCSRTSIRNALKERASVAIVVGGAQESLHGEPGKPELILDKRKGFVREAIMAG
;
A
#
# COMPACT_ATOMS: atom_id res chain seq x y z
N MET A 1 -26.03 9.46 5.52
CA MET A 1 -25.02 9.52 4.44
C MET A 1 -24.33 10.88 4.31
N ALA A 2 -25.04 12.02 4.24
CA ALA A 2 -24.42 13.34 4.09
C ALA A 2 -23.41 13.69 5.21
N LEU A 3 -23.75 13.47 6.49
CA LEU A 3 -22.84 13.69 7.62
C LEU A 3 -21.58 12.82 7.55
N TYR A 4 -21.72 11.57 7.10
CA TYR A 4 -20.61 10.65 6.94
C TYR A 4 -19.68 11.09 5.80
N THR A 5 -20.24 11.48 4.65
CA THR A 5 -19.45 12.06 3.55
C THR A 5 -18.73 13.33 3.98
N ALA A 6 -19.39 14.22 4.74
CA ALA A 6 -18.78 15.43 5.29
C ALA A 6 -17.63 15.09 6.25
N PHE A 7 -17.81 14.11 7.14
CA PHE A 7 -16.74 13.62 8.02
C PHE A 7 -15.54 13.10 7.22
N LYS A 8 -15.78 12.33 6.14
CA LYS A 8 -14.70 11.76 5.32
C LYS A 8 -13.79 12.81 4.68
N ILE A 9 -14.28 14.02 4.41
CA ILE A 9 -13.45 15.13 3.89
C ILE A 9 -12.35 15.51 4.91
N PHE A 10 -12.68 15.49 6.20
CA PHE A 10 -11.83 15.92 7.30
C PHE A 10 -11.29 14.76 8.14
N ASP A 11 -11.38 13.52 7.64
CA ASP A 11 -11.01 12.32 8.38
C ASP A 11 -9.52 12.35 8.79
N PRO A 12 -9.21 12.52 10.09
CA PRO A 12 -7.83 12.69 10.54
C PRO A 12 -6.99 11.42 10.37
N ARG A 13 -7.65 10.26 10.19
CA ARG A 13 -6.97 8.97 9.99
C ARG A 13 -6.11 8.97 8.72
N VAL A 14 -6.50 9.75 7.71
CA VAL A 14 -5.76 9.84 6.44
C VAL A 14 -4.31 10.28 6.66
N GLU A 15 -4.07 11.27 7.53
CA GLU A 15 -2.72 11.82 7.77
C GLU A 15 -1.99 11.13 8.93
N SER A 16 -2.67 10.23 9.66
CA SER A 16 -2.15 9.65 10.89
C SER A 16 -0.97 8.69 10.69
N GLY A 17 -0.79 8.14 9.48
CA GLY A 17 0.13 7.03 9.23
C GLY A 17 -0.38 5.68 9.74
N LYS A 18 -1.59 5.65 10.33
CA LYS A 18 -2.19 4.45 10.93
C LYS A 18 -3.28 3.90 10.02
N SER A 19 -3.32 2.58 9.98
CA SER A 19 -4.39 1.78 9.37
C SER A 19 -4.71 0.62 10.31
N TYR A 20 -5.67 -0.21 9.95
CA TYR A 20 -5.98 -1.41 10.72
C TYR A 20 -6.23 -2.58 9.78
N LEU A 21 -5.74 -3.75 10.16
CA LEU A 21 -5.95 -4.96 9.38
C LEU A 21 -7.19 -5.71 9.86
N HIS A 22 -8.26 -5.61 9.09
CA HIS A 22 -9.49 -6.33 9.36
C HIS A 22 -9.36 -7.78 8.88
N LYS A 23 -8.83 -8.67 9.72
CA LYS A 23 -8.53 -10.09 9.37
C LYS A 23 -9.63 -10.81 8.56
N PRO A 24 -10.93 -10.70 8.91
CA PRO A 24 -11.98 -11.34 8.10
C PRO A 24 -12.06 -10.83 6.65
N LEU A 25 -11.74 -9.55 6.42
CA LEU A 25 -11.74 -8.94 5.09
C LEU A 25 -10.60 -9.47 4.23
N LEU A 26 -9.44 -9.74 4.84
CA LEU A 26 -8.25 -10.31 4.18
C LEU A 26 -8.43 -11.80 3.83
N ASN A 27 -9.37 -12.48 4.50
CA ASN A 27 -9.66 -13.91 4.34
C ASN A 27 -10.91 -14.18 3.49
N LEU A 28 -11.48 -13.16 2.83
CA LEU A 28 -12.59 -13.36 1.89
C LEU A 28 -12.14 -14.21 0.69
N LYS A 29 -13.03 -15.11 0.23
CA LYS A 29 -12.83 -15.91 -1.00
C LYS A 29 -12.52 -15.07 -2.23
N PHE A 30 -12.92 -13.79 -2.24
CA PHE A 30 -12.52 -12.83 -3.28
C PHE A 30 -11.00 -12.85 -3.53
N TRP A 31 -10.20 -12.81 -2.48
CA TRP A 31 -8.74 -12.84 -2.59
C TRP A 31 -8.23 -14.18 -3.11
N GLU A 32 -8.93 -15.27 -2.81
CA GLU A 32 -8.60 -16.58 -3.36
C GLU A 32 -8.78 -16.63 -4.87
N TYR A 33 -9.91 -16.12 -5.37
CA TYR A 33 -10.17 -16.04 -6.80
C TYR A 33 -9.18 -15.11 -7.50
N LEU A 34 -8.88 -13.96 -6.91
CA LEU A 34 -7.94 -12.98 -7.48
C LEU A 34 -6.54 -13.60 -7.68
N VAL A 35 -6.00 -14.24 -6.64
CA VAL A 35 -4.67 -14.87 -6.69
C VAL A 35 -4.65 -16.06 -7.66
N SER A 36 -5.74 -16.84 -7.72
CA SER A 36 -5.83 -17.99 -8.65
C SER A 36 -5.96 -17.54 -10.11
N TYR A 37 -6.60 -16.40 -10.38
CA TYR A 37 -6.78 -15.88 -11.73
C TYR A 37 -5.52 -15.19 -12.28
N PHE A 38 -4.79 -14.44 -11.45
CA PHE A 38 -3.58 -13.68 -11.83
C PHE A 38 -2.27 -14.34 -11.38
N PRO A 39 -2.15 -15.68 -11.44
CA PRO A 39 -1.27 -16.55 -10.65
C PRO A 39 -0.10 -15.81 -9.94
N CYS A 40 -0.40 -15.16 -8.82
CA CYS A 40 0.57 -14.29 -8.16
C CYS A 40 1.57 -15.12 -7.34
N THR A 41 2.86 -15.01 -7.65
CA THR A 41 3.95 -15.56 -6.84
C THR A 41 4.71 -14.44 -6.12
N ILE A 42 5.47 -14.82 -5.10
CA ILE A 42 6.33 -13.92 -4.35
C ILE A 42 7.66 -14.63 -4.23
N ASP A 43 8.69 -13.98 -4.76
CA ASP A 43 10.06 -14.45 -4.76
C ASP A 43 10.92 -13.38 -4.08
N PHE A 44 11.78 -13.80 -3.16
CA PHE A 44 12.69 -12.92 -2.44
C PHE A 44 14.10 -13.17 -2.94
N GLU A 45 14.76 -12.11 -3.39
CA GLU A 45 16.19 -12.18 -3.72
C GLU A 45 17.04 -12.30 -2.45
N GLU A 46 16.58 -11.69 -1.35
CA GLU A 46 17.23 -11.73 -0.04
C GLU A 46 16.19 -11.90 1.08
N THR A 47 16.62 -12.50 2.19
CA THR A 47 15.80 -12.61 3.39
C THR A 47 15.66 -11.25 4.07
N LEU A 48 14.43 -10.81 4.30
CA LEU A 48 14.17 -9.58 5.04
C LEU A 48 14.36 -9.80 6.55
N ASP A 49 15.14 -8.96 7.22
CA ASP A 49 15.28 -8.99 8.68
C ASP A 49 14.00 -8.49 9.38
N SER A 50 13.51 -9.26 10.37
CA SER A 50 12.25 -9.01 11.09
C SER A 50 12.29 -7.81 12.02
N GLY A 51 13.49 -7.39 12.46
CA GLY A 51 13.69 -6.21 13.31
C GLY A 51 13.83 -4.90 12.53
N SER A 52 13.92 -5.00 11.21
CA SER A 52 14.23 -3.89 10.32
C SER A 52 12.98 -3.28 9.70
N GLN A 53 13.12 -2.03 9.24
CA GLN A 53 12.08 -1.27 8.57
C GLN A 53 12.48 -1.00 7.12
N TYR A 54 11.49 -1.04 6.22
CA TYR A 54 11.72 -0.93 4.79
C TYR A 54 10.78 0.07 4.12
N VAL A 55 11.29 0.69 3.06
CA VAL A 55 10.51 1.48 2.10
C VAL A 55 10.54 0.73 0.77
N PHE A 56 9.47 -0.02 0.49
CA PHE A 56 9.34 -0.79 -0.75
C PHE A 56 8.88 0.11 -1.89
N GLY A 57 9.52 0.00 -3.05
CA GLY A 57 9.00 0.50 -4.31
C GLY A 57 8.17 -0.57 -4.99
N TYR A 58 6.94 -0.24 -5.39
CA TYR A 58 6.03 -1.14 -6.12
C TYR A 58 5.72 -0.58 -7.51
N HIS A 59 5.73 -1.45 -8.51
CA HIS A 59 5.39 -1.21 -9.91
C HIS A 59 4.90 -2.54 -10.53
N PRO A 60 3.91 -2.54 -11.45
CA PRO A 60 3.18 -1.41 -12.00
C PRO A 60 1.96 -0.96 -11.19
N HIS A 61 1.59 0.31 -11.29
CA HIS A 61 0.50 0.95 -10.55
C HIS A 61 -0.86 0.31 -10.86
N GLY A 62 -1.15 -0.05 -12.12
CA GLY A 62 -2.50 -0.48 -12.53
C GLY A 62 -3.60 0.54 -12.14
N ILE A 63 -4.87 0.25 -12.45
CA ILE A 63 -5.97 1.19 -12.12
C ILE A 63 -6.27 1.19 -10.62
N LEU A 64 -6.21 0.03 -9.96
CA LEU A 64 -6.56 -0.13 -8.54
C LEU A 64 -5.40 -0.63 -7.67
N SER A 65 -4.19 -0.72 -8.21
CA SER A 65 -2.98 -1.21 -7.52
C SER A 65 -3.22 -2.44 -6.66
N TYR A 66 -4.06 -3.38 -7.12
CA TYR A 66 -4.41 -4.57 -6.35
C TYR A 66 -3.17 -5.38 -5.96
N GLY A 67 -2.09 -5.35 -6.76
CA GLY A 67 -0.81 -5.95 -6.38
C GLY A 67 -0.22 -5.37 -5.08
N ALA A 68 -0.30 -4.05 -4.88
CA ALA A 68 0.13 -3.44 -3.61
C ALA A 68 -0.75 -3.88 -2.43
N GLN A 69 -2.06 -4.06 -2.66
CA GLN A 69 -2.97 -4.60 -1.63
C GLN A 69 -2.72 -6.08 -1.35
N LEU A 70 -2.30 -6.85 -2.36
CA LEU A 70 -1.88 -8.24 -2.20
C LEU A 70 -0.65 -8.36 -1.28
N ILE A 71 0.27 -7.39 -1.35
CA ILE A 71 1.46 -7.33 -0.49
C ILE A 71 1.09 -7.01 0.97
N GLY A 72 0.23 -6.01 1.20
CA GLY A 72 -0.06 -5.54 2.56
C GLY A 72 -1.28 -6.18 3.25
N GLY A 73 -2.17 -6.82 2.49
CA GLY A 73 -3.52 -7.16 2.97
C GLY A 73 -4.14 -8.44 2.39
N CYS A 74 -3.44 -9.24 1.57
CA CYS A 74 -3.98 -10.54 1.17
C CYS A 74 -3.60 -11.64 2.17
N GLY A 75 -4.61 -12.22 2.83
CA GLY A 75 -4.42 -13.33 3.77
C GLY A 75 -3.89 -14.61 3.10
N LYS A 76 -4.24 -14.83 1.82
CA LYS A 76 -3.87 -16.06 1.09
C LYS A 76 -2.39 -16.13 0.72
N LEU A 77 -1.79 -15.01 0.31
CA LEU A 77 -0.38 -14.98 -0.06
C LEU A 77 0.55 -15.12 1.15
N LYS A 78 -0.01 -14.97 2.36
CA LYS A 78 0.73 -15.02 3.63
C LYS A 78 1.96 -14.13 3.57
N MET A 79 1.84 -12.98 2.89
CA MET A 79 2.98 -12.12 2.58
C MET A 79 3.72 -11.72 3.86
N ARG A 80 2.97 -11.40 4.93
CA ARG A 80 3.56 -11.12 6.24
C ARG A 80 4.38 -12.27 6.78
N GLU A 81 3.85 -13.49 6.78
CA GLU A 81 4.58 -14.68 7.24
C GLU A 81 5.85 -14.90 6.42
N LYS A 82 5.78 -14.67 5.10
CA LYS A 82 6.94 -14.77 4.19
C LYS A 82 7.96 -13.64 4.37
N CYS A 83 7.50 -12.47 4.82
CA CYS A 83 8.32 -11.30 5.15
C CYS A 83 8.66 -11.24 6.64
N ASN A 84 8.74 -12.37 7.36
CA ASN A 84 9.08 -12.42 8.78
C ASN A 84 8.24 -11.47 9.66
N ASP A 85 6.95 -11.39 9.38
CA ASP A 85 5.93 -10.60 10.07
C ASP A 85 6.16 -9.08 10.10
N ILE A 86 6.95 -8.55 9.16
CA ILE A 86 7.12 -7.11 8.99
C ILE A 86 5.76 -6.44 8.74
N ASP A 87 5.49 -5.34 9.45
CA ASP A 87 4.28 -4.53 9.26
C ASP A 87 4.38 -3.69 7.98
N ILE A 88 3.98 -4.27 6.84
CA ILE A 88 3.98 -3.57 5.55
C ILE A 88 2.63 -2.88 5.32
N ARG A 89 2.66 -1.55 5.17
CA ARG A 89 1.49 -0.71 4.90
C ARG A 89 1.52 -0.20 3.45
N PRO A 90 0.61 -0.64 2.58
CA PRO A 90 0.47 -0.06 1.24
C PRO A 90 0.07 1.40 1.35
N VAL A 91 0.55 2.25 0.44
CA VAL A 91 0.15 3.66 0.42
C VAL A 91 -0.78 3.94 -0.75
N ALA A 92 -1.79 4.76 -0.51
CA ALA A 92 -2.73 5.22 -1.53
C ALA A 92 -2.86 6.74 -1.51
N LEU A 93 -3.40 7.30 -2.60
CA LEU A 93 -3.69 8.72 -2.67
C LEU A 93 -4.66 9.13 -1.54
N PRO A 94 -4.42 10.28 -0.86
CA PRO A 94 -5.29 10.75 0.22
C PRO A 94 -6.76 10.82 -0.20
N ILE A 95 -7.03 11.17 -1.47
CA ILE A 95 -8.40 11.26 -1.98
C ILE A 95 -9.11 9.91 -2.00
N ALA A 96 -8.42 8.81 -2.30
CA ALA A 96 -8.98 7.47 -2.28
C ALA A 96 -9.43 7.08 -0.86
N LEU A 97 -8.67 7.50 0.16
CA LEU A 97 -9.00 7.27 1.57
C LEU A 97 -10.14 8.16 2.08
N ARG A 98 -10.46 9.24 1.38
CA ARG A 98 -11.58 10.14 1.67
C ARG A 98 -12.87 9.76 0.92
N VAL A 99 -12.82 8.83 -0.04
CA VAL A 99 -14.04 8.32 -0.67
C VAL A 99 -14.87 7.56 0.38
N PRO A 100 -16.16 7.90 0.58
CA PRO A 100 -17.03 7.18 1.51
C PRO A 100 -17.07 5.68 1.21
N ILE A 101 -17.06 4.84 2.25
CA ILE A 101 -17.04 3.37 2.19
C ILE A 101 -15.73 2.81 1.62
N PHE A 102 -15.32 3.24 0.43
CA PHE A 102 -14.09 2.77 -0.22
C PHE A 102 -12.84 3.11 0.59
N GLY A 103 -12.75 4.32 1.13
CA GLY A 103 -11.61 4.71 1.96
C GLY A 103 -11.53 3.93 3.27
N ASP A 104 -12.67 3.59 3.87
CA ASP A 104 -12.68 2.74 5.07
C ASP A 104 -12.34 1.29 4.73
N TYR A 105 -12.74 0.80 3.56
CA TYR A 105 -12.29 -0.48 3.01
C TYR A 105 -10.77 -0.50 2.83
N LEU A 106 -10.17 0.53 2.23
CA LEU A 106 -8.71 0.64 2.08
C LEU A 106 -7.99 0.68 3.44
N LEU A 107 -8.48 1.48 4.39
CA LEU A 107 -7.93 1.53 5.75
C LEU A 107 -8.01 0.18 6.44
N ALA A 108 -9.11 -0.55 6.26
CA ALA A 108 -9.34 -1.90 6.79
C ALA A 108 -8.46 -2.98 6.14
N LEU A 109 -7.89 -2.70 4.96
CA LEU A 109 -6.88 -3.52 4.30
C LEU A 109 -5.45 -3.11 4.71
N GLY A 110 -5.27 -2.24 5.70
CA GLY A 110 -3.96 -1.79 6.15
C GLY A 110 -3.35 -0.66 5.31
N THR A 111 -4.10 -0.08 4.36
CA THR A 111 -3.60 1.00 3.49
C THR A 111 -3.53 2.32 4.24
N ILE A 112 -2.45 3.11 4.02
CA ILE A 112 -2.27 4.45 4.58
C ILE A 112 -2.15 5.50 3.45
N SER A 113 -2.11 6.78 3.81
CA SER A 113 -1.94 7.86 2.84
C SER A 113 -0.51 7.93 2.33
N CYS A 114 -0.33 8.26 1.05
CA CYS A 114 0.97 8.56 0.48
C CYS A 114 1.49 9.98 0.83
N SER A 115 0.81 10.69 1.74
CA SER A 115 1.30 11.98 2.24
C SER A 115 2.59 11.79 3.03
N ARG A 116 3.49 12.78 2.94
CA ARG A 116 4.76 12.77 3.68
C ARG A 116 4.54 12.63 5.19
N THR A 117 3.51 13.27 5.73
CA THR A 117 3.17 13.18 7.16
C THR A 117 2.78 11.76 7.55
N SER A 118 1.88 11.14 6.78
CA SER A 118 1.40 9.78 7.04
C SER A 118 2.54 8.76 6.93
N ILE A 119 3.36 8.85 5.87
CA ILE A 119 4.53 7.98 5.68
C ILE A 119 5.52 8.12 6.85
N ARG A 120 5.89 9.35 7.23
CA ARG A 120 6.81 9.56 8.36
C ARG A 120 6.27 9.04 9.67
N ASN A 121 4.96 9.18 9.91
CA ASN A 121 4.35 8.66 11.12
C ASN A 121 4.37 7.13 11.15
N ALA A 122 4.08 6.48 10.03
CA ALA A 122 4.22 5.03 9.90
C ALA A 122 5.68 4.59 10.14
N LEU A 123 6.65 5.29 9.54
CA LEU A 123 8.07 4.98 9.72
C LEU A 123 8.52 5.16 11.19
N LYS A 124 8.07 6.21 11.87
CA LYS A 124 8.33 6.40 13.31
C LYS A 124 7.76 5.27 14.19
N GLU A 125 6.69 4.62 13.75
CA GLU A 125 6.08 3.47 14.44
C GLU A 125 6.74 2.13 14.09
N ARG A 126 7.93 2.13 13.46
CA ARG A 126 8.62 0.92 12.97
C ARG A 126 7.83 0.13 11.91
N ALA A 127 6.82 0.74 11.28
CA ALA A 127 6.10 0.11 10.17
C ALA A 127 6.82 0.34 8.84
N SER A 128 6.83 -0.67 7.99
CA SER A 128 7.32 -0.56 6.62
C SER A 128 6.23 -0.03 5.69
N VAL A 129 6.62 0.61 4.60
CA VAL A 129 5.66 1.18 3.63
C VAL A 129 5.91 0.64 2.23
N ALA A 130 4.86 0.38 1.48
CA ALA A 130 4.93 0.01 0.08
C ALA A 130 4.38 1.15 -0.80
N ILE A 131 5.27 1.79 -1.54
CA ILE A 131 5.01 3.01 -2.31
C ILE A 131 4.97 2.69 -3.79
N VAL A 132 3.87 3.10 -4.44
CA VAL A 132 3.78 3.02 -5.90
C VAL A 132 4.57 4.17 -6.53
N VAL A 133 5.75 3.87 -7.05
CA VAL A 133 6.81 4.87 -7.30
C VAL A 133 6.53 5.81 -8.47
N GLY A 134 5.78 5.40 -9.50
CA GLY A 134 5.33 6.30 -10.57
C GLY A 134 3.94 6.95 -10.36
N GLY A 135 3.18 6.50 -9.35
CA GLY A 135 1.90 7.09 -8.97
C GLY A 135 0.86 7.17 -10.11
N ALA A 136 -0.03 8.16 -10.05
CA ALA A 136 -1.10 8.33 -11.04
C ALA A 136 -0.61 8.57 -12.47
N GLN A 137 0.59 9.13 -12.70
CA GLN A 137 1.11 9.31 -14.07
C GLN A 137 1.45 7.97 -14.72
N GLU A 138 2.00 7.04 -13.94
CA GLU A 138 2.29 5.70 -14.42
C GLU A 138 1.01 4.94 -14.81
N SER A 139 -0.10 5.17 -14.09
CA SER A 139 -1.40 4.58 -14.46
C SER A 139 -1.93 5.04 -15.83
N LEU A 140 -1.45 6.17 -16.36
CA LEU A 140 -1.84 6.71 -17.66
C LEU A 140 -0.99 6.16 -18.82
N HIS A 141 0.15 5.53 -18.53
CA HIS A 141 1.10 5.00 -19.52
C HIS A 141 1.17 3.46 -19.52
N GLY A 142 0.25 2.79 -18.83
CA GLY A 142 0.19 1.33 -18.78
C GLY A 142 -0.24 0.72 -20.11
N GLU A 143 0.71 0.50 -21.03
CA GLU A 143 0.50 -0.28 -22.26
C GLU A 143 0.96 -1.74 -22.05
N PRO A 144 0.17 -2.74 -22.47
CA PRO A 144 0.62 -4.13 -22.47
C PRO A 144 1.95 -4.30 -23.23
N GLY A 145 2.94 -4.89 -22.57
CA GLY A 145 4.27 -5.13 -23.16
C GLY A 145 5.27 -3.98 -23.05
N LYS A 146 4.91 -2.85 -22.43
CA LYS A 146 5.81 -1.72 -22.16
C LYS A 146 5.70 -1.24 -20.71
N PRO A 147 6.39 -1.91 -19.75
CA PRO A 147 6.43 -1.44 -18.38
C PRO A 147 7.30 -0.17 -18.29
N GLU A 148 6.72 0.98 -18.55
CA GLU A 148 7.39 2.27 -18.39
C GLU A 148 7.23 2.77 -16.96
N LEU A 149 8.37 3.00 -16.30
CA LEU A 149 8.42 3.50 -14.95
C LEU A 149 8.99 4.92 -14.91
N ILE A 150 8.23 5.86 -14.35
CA ILE A 150 8.62 7.26 -14.24
C ILE A 150 9.32 7.48 -12.89
N LEU A 151 10.65 7.32 -12.84
CA LEU A 151 11.45 7.56 -11.61
C LEU A 151 12.27 8.84 -11.61
N ASP A 152 12.63 9.38 -12.77
CA ASP A 152 13.72 10.38 -12.87
C ASP A 152 13.50 11.60 -11.96
N LYS A 153 12.24 12.06 -11.87
CA LYS A 153 11.83 13.18 -11.00
C LYS A 153 11.15 12.74 -9.69
N ARG A 154 11.06 11.44 -9.40
CA ARG A 154 10.29 10.86 -8.27
C ARG A 154 11.17 10.15 -7.24
N LYS A 155 12.20 10.85 -6.74
CA LYS A 155 13.15 10.36 -5.73
C LYS A 155 12.70 10.58 -4.27
N GLY A 156 11.46 11.03 -4.07
CA GLY A 156 10.94 11.40 -2.76
C GLY A 156 10.92 10.25 -1.75
N PHE A 157 10.55 9.04 -2.20
CA PHE A 157 10.51 7.87 -1.32
C PHE A 157 11.90 7.44 -0.84
N VAL A 158 12.92 7.50 -1.71
CA VAL A 158 14.33 7.24 -1.35
C VAL A 158 14.79 8.26 -0.30
N ARG A 159 14.44 9.53 -0.50
CA ARG A 159 14.74 10.56 0.51
C ARG A 159 14.09 10.25 1.86
N GLU A 160 12.82 9.83 1.88
CA GLU A 160 12.17 9.47 3.15
C GLU A 160 12.79 8.22 3.78
N ALA A 161 13.24 7.24 2.98
CA ALA A 161 13.97 6.07 3.48
C ALA A 161 15.28 6.49 4.16
N ILE A 162 16.11 7.30 3.49
CA ILE A 162 17.38 7.80 4.07
C ILE A 162 17.13 8.60 5.36
N MET A 163 16.05 9.38 5.41
CA MET A 163 15.70 10.17 6.59
C MET A 163 15.18 9.32 7.76
N ALA A 164 14.69 8.10 7.50
CA ALA A 164 14.18 7.20 8.52
C ALA A 164 15.29 6.40 9.22
N GLY A 165 16.48 6.33 8.61
CA GLY A 165 17.62 5.53 9.08
C GLY A 165 17.50 4.08 8.65
#